data_AF-A0A8X6P7J5-F1
#
_entry.id   AF-A0A8X6P7J5-F1
#
_cell.length_a   1.000
_cell.length_b   1.000
_cell.length_c   1.000
_cell.angle_alpha   90.00
_cell.angle_beta   90.00
_cell.angle_gamma   90.00
#
_symmetry.space_group_name_H-M   'P 1'
#
loop_
_entity.id
_entity.type
_entity.pdbx_description
1 polymer ?
#
loop_
_entity_poly.entity_id
_entity_poly.type
_entity_poly.pdbx_seq_one_letter_code
_entity_poly.pdbx_strand_id
1 'polypeptide(L)'
;MFVIHLQIFAIELASHLCSQYAIAKSLSVAKLCINVCNTLLGVLPSFLQSKLFLPALPALVRMCETFPPLCEDVAFLLCQLGRVCISRICATSSVRPTTADLILPIQETKQKIDIEKLETLIRGLDPDNDLCYAIQKAFMDLCGTLTLDKTLY
;
A
#
# COMPACT_ATOMS: atom_id res chain seq x y z
N MET A 1 5.13 -0.91 -21.49
CA MET A 1 5.80 0.23 -20.81
C MET A 1 4.89 1.46 -20.72
N PHE A 2 4.25 1.90 -21.83
CA PHE A 2 3.34 3.05 -21.83
C PHE A 2 2.14 2.97 -20.85
N VAL A 3 1.53 1.79 -20.70
CA VAL A 3 0.35 1.61 -19.82
C VAL A 3 0.67 1.95 -18.35
N ILE A 4 1.87 1.61 -17.88
CA ILE A 4 2.29 1.85 -16.49
C ILE A 4 2.53 3.34 -16.25
N HIS A 5 3.20 4.02 -17.19
CA HIS A 5 3.43 5.45 -17.08
C HIS A 5 2.11 6.24 -17.03
N LEU A 6 1.12 5.84 -17.84
CA LEU A 6 -0.20 6.46 -17.83
C LEU A 6 -0.93 6.22 -16.49
N GLN A 7 -0.79 5.03 -15.91
CA GLN A 7 -1.39 4.72 -14.60
C GLN A 7 -0.74 5.51 -13.48
N ILE A 8 0.59 5.61 -13.45
CA ILE A 8 1.31 6.46 -12.48
C ILE A 8 0.83 7.90 -12.61
N PHE A 9 0.79 8.43 -13.83
CA PHE A 9 0.32 9.79 -14.09
C PHE A 9 -1.13 9.99 -13.65
N ALA A 10 -2.02 9.03 -13.93
CA ALA A 10 -3.42 9.09 -13.52
C ALA A 10 -3.58 9.08 -11.99
N ILE A 11 -2.81 8.25 -11.28
CA ILE A 11 -2.83 8.17 -9.80
C ILE A 11 -2.30 9.49 -9.21
N GLU A 12 -1.19 10.02 -9.74
CA GLU A 12 -0.61 11.29 -9.30
C GLU A 12 -1.59 12.45 -9.50
N LEU A 13 -2.19 12.53 -10.69
CA LEU A 13 -3.19 13.53 -11.02
C LEU A 13 -4.43 13.40 -10.14
N ALA A 14 -4.91 12.17 -9.90
CA ALA A 14 -6.05 11.91 -9.03
C ALA A 14 -5.74 12.35 -7.59
N SER A 15 -4.53 12.11 -7.09
CA SER A 15 -4.07 12.56 -5.78
C SER A 15 -4.15 14.08 -5.63
N HIS A 16 -3.63 14.82 -6.62
CA HIS A 16 -3.72 16.27 -6.65
C HIS A 16 -5.16 16.80 -6.80
N LEU A 17 -5.98 16.15 -7.62
CA LEU A 17 -7.39 16.50 -7.77
C LEU A 17 -8.19 16.26 -6.49
N CYS A 18 -7.93 15.17 -5.78
CA CYS A 18 -8.54 14.88 -4.48
C CYS A 18 -8.22 16.00 -3.50
N SER A 19 -6.94 16.37 -3.39
CA SER A 19 -6.47 17.44 -2.51
C SER A 19 -7.06 18.81 -2.84
N GLN A 20 -7.24 19.14 -4.13
CA GLN A 20 -7.82 20.42 -4.56
C GLN A 20 -9.36 20.46 -4.52
N TYR A 21 -10.02 19.31 -4.72
CA TYR A 21 -11.47 19.20 -4.82
C TYR A 21 -12.00 18.02 -3.97
N ALA A 22 -12.22 18.27 -2.69
CA ALA A 22 -12.79 17.32 -1.73
C ALA A 22 -14.32 17.17 -1.93
N ILE A 23 -14.74 16.62 -3.07
CA ILE A 23 -16.15 16.36 -3.41
C ILE A 23 -16.39 14.84 -3.46
N ALA A 24 -17.59 14.36 -3.09
CA ALA A 24 -17.96 12.94 -3.07
C ALA A 24 -17.68 12.19 -4.40
N LYS A 25 -17.73 12.90 -5.54
CA LYS A 25 -17.37 12.34 -6.85
C LYS A 25 -15.87 12.00 -6.94
N SER A 26 -15.02 12.82 -6.35
CA SER A 26 -13.56 12.62 -6.26
C SER A 26 -13.22 11.41 -5.39
N LEU A 27 -13.92 11.24 -4.25
CA LEU A 27 -13.80 10.05 -3.40
C LEU A 27 -14.08 8.75 -4.16
N SER A 28 -15.10 8.73 -5.02
CA SER A 28 -15.43 7.55 -5.84
C SER A 28 -14.33 7.21 -6.84
N VAL A 29 -13.70 8.23 -7.44
CA VAL A 29 -12.55 8.06 -8.35
C VAL A 29 -11.32 7.55 -7.59
N ALA A 30 -11.09 8.05 -6.37
CA ALA A 30 -10.01 7.58 -5.51
C ALA A 30 -10.15 6.09 -5.17
N LYS A 31 -11.36 5.65 -4.76
CA LYS A 31 -11.67 4.22 -4.53
C LYS A 31 -11.42 3.37 -5.77
N LEU A 32 -11.85 3.86 -6.93
CA LEU A 32 -11.60 3.15 -8.19
C LEU A 32 -10.09 3.03 -8.48
N CYS A 33 -9.30 4.08 -8.25
CA CYS A 33 -7.84 4.02 -8.40
C CYS A 33 -7.22 2.96 -7.49
N ILE A 34 -7.64 2.90 -6.22
CA ILE A 34 -7.14 1.89 -5.26
C ILE A 34 -7.50 0.47 -5.73
N ASN A 35 -8.74 0.25 -6.18
CA ASN A 35 -9.17 -1.05 -6.73
C ASN A 35 -8.38 -1.44 -7.99
N VAL A 36 -8.07 -0.48 -8.85
CA VAL A 36 -7.23 -0.70 -10.03
C VAL A 36 -5.81 -1.07 -9.60
N CYS A 37 -5.21 -0.35 -8.65
CA CYS A 37 -3.91 -0.70 -8.08
C CYS A 37 -3.89 -2.12 -7.50
N ASN A 38 -4.95 -2.51 -6.79
CA ASN A 38 -5.09 -3.85 -6.22
C ASN A 38 -5.19 -4.94 -7.29
N THR A 39 -5.94 -4.68 -8.35
CA THR A 39 -6.05 -5.59 -9.50
C THR A 39 -4.70 -5.72 -10.21
N LEU A 40 -4.00 -4.59 -10.41
CA LEU A 40 -2.66 -4.55 -11.00
C LEU A 40 -1.63 -5.29 -10.16
N LEU A 41 -1.75 -5.28 -8.83
CA LEU A 41 -0.89 -6.08 -7.97
C LEU A 41 -0.96 -7.57 -8.30
N GLY A 42 -2.16 -8.08 -8.66
CA GLY A 42 -2.38 -9.48 -9.02
C GLY A 42 -1.95 -9.84 -10.45
N VAL A 43 -2.10 -8.92 -11.41
CA VAL A 43 -1.85 -9.22 -12.84
C VAL A 43 -0.48 -8.76 -13.35
N LEU A 44 0.17 -7.83 -12.66
CA LEU A 44 1.42 -7.21 -13.14
C LEU A 44 2.65 -8.02 -12.69
N PRO A 45 3.64 -8.25 -13.56
CA PRO A 45 4.84 -8.99 -13.19
C PRO A 45 5.73 -8.21 -12.21
N SER A 46 6.51 -8.94 -11.41
CA SER A 46 7.28 -8.44 -10.25
C SER A 46 8.13 -7.21 -10.55
N PHE A 47 8.80 -7.21 -11.69
CA PHE A 47 9.74 -6.16 -12.10
C PHE A 47 9.06 -4.83 -12.46
N LEU A 48 7.76 -4.84 -12.72
CA LEU A 48 6.97 -3.66 -13.04
C LEU A 48 6.21 -3.13 -11.82
N GLN A 49 5.97 -3.99 -10.82
CA GLN A 49 5.31 -3.58 -9.59
C GLN A 49 6.15 -2.54 -8.84
N SER A 50 7.46 -2.72 -8.72
CA SER A 50 8.32 -1.71 -8.10
C SER A 50 8.24 -0.36 -8.81
N LYS A 51 8.27 -0.36 -10.15
CA LYS A 51 8.19 0.88 -10.95
C LYS A 51 6.85 1.60 -10.86
N LEU A 52 5.74 0.86 -10.65
CA LEU A 52 4.40 1.43 -10.48
C LEU A 52 4.18 1.93 -9.05
N PHE A 53 4.50 1.10 -8.06
CA PHE A 53 4.18 1.37 -6.66
C PHE A 53 5.10 2.40 -6.02
N LEU A 54 6.39 2.47 -6.41
CA LEU A 54 7.32 3.44 -5.85
C LEU A 54 6.81 4.91 -5.97
N PRO A 55 6.33 5.38 -7.14
CA PRO A 55 5.70 6.70 -7.23
C PRO A 55 4.22 6.73 -6.80
N ALA A 56 3.49 5.62 -6.90
CA ALA A 56 2.07 5.60 -6.53
C ALA A 56 1.82 5.63 -5.02
N LEU A 57 2.73 5.09 -4.21
CA LEU A 57 2.64 5.05 -2.76
C LEU A 57 2.46 6.43 -2.11
N PRO A 58 3.33 7.43 -2.36
CA PRO A 58 3.14 8.77 -1.79
C PRO A 58 1.85 9.45 -2.31
N ALA A 59 1.44 9.17 -3.55
CA ALA A 59 0.19 9.68 -4.10
C ALA A 59 -1.03 9.13 -3.36
N LEU A 60 -1.02 7.84 -3.00
CA LEU A 60 -2.06 7.18 -2.21
C LEU A 60 -2.14 7.75 -0.80
N VAL A 61 -1.00 8.00 -0.14
CA VAL A 61 -0.95 8.62 1.20
C VAL A 61 -1.62 10.00 1.18
N ARG A 62 -1.29 10.86 0.20
CA ARG A 62 -1.94 12.17 0.04
C ARG A 62 -3.46 12.08 -0.20
N MET A 63 -3.92 11.04 -0.89
CA MET A 63 -5.36 10.80 -1.07
C MET A 63 -6.02 10.44 0.26
N CYS A 64 -5.37 9.61 1.08
CA CYS A 64 -5.82 9.26 2.43
C CYS A 64 -5.86 10.46 3.38
N GLU A 65 -4.90 11.39 3.28
CA GLU A 65 -4.91 12.65 4.04
C GLU A 65 -6.14 13.50 3.71
N THR A 66 -6.56 13.52 2.44
CA THR A 66 -7.75 14.28 2.03
C THR A 66 -9.05 13.55 2.34
N PHE A 67 -9.02 12.21 2.29
CA PHE A 67 -10.16 11.35 2.52
C PHE A 67 -9.82 10.23 3.52
N PRO A 68 -10.00 10.49 4.82
CA PRO A 68 -9.85 9.49 5.88
C PRO A 68 -10.57 8.15 5.63
N PRO A 69 -11.78 8.07 5.00
CA PRO A 69 -12.42 6.78 4.75
C PRO A 69 -11.69 5.87 3.75
N LEU A 70 -10.64 6.34 3.06
CA LEU A 70 -9.84 5.53 2.14
C LEU A 70 -8.66 4.82 2.84
N CYS A 71 -8.32 5.23 4.07
CA CYS A 71 -7.16 4.70 4.77
C CYS A 71 -7.21 3.18 4.96
N GLU A 72 -8.41 2.63 5.21
CA GLU A 72 -8.58 1.18 5.38
C GLU A 72 -8.28 0.41 4.09
N ASP A 73 -8.78 0.89 2.95
CA ASP A 73 -8.55 0.27 1.64
C ASP A 73 -7.06 0.34 1.24
N VAL A 74 -6.41 1.48 1.48
CA VAL A 74 -4.97 1.66 1.19
C VAL A 74 -4.09 0.84 2.12
N ALA A 75 -4.43 0.72 3.41
CA ALA A 75 -3.74 -0.15 4.36
C ALA A 75 -3.82 -1.62 3.92
N PHE A 76 -4.97 -2.07 3.41
CA PHE A 76 -5.12 -3.43 2.89
C PHE A 76 -4.26 -3.68 1.65
N LEU A 77 -4.23 -2.73 0.71
CA LEU A 77 -3.37 -2.77 -0.47
C LEU A 77 -1.88 -2.86 -0.09
N LEU A 78 -1.43 -2.00 0.82
CA LEU A 78 -0.06 -1.99 1.33
C LEU A 78 0.30 -3.32 2.01
N CYS A 79 -0.62 -3.88 2.81
CA CYS A 79 -0.45 -5.18 3.44
C CYS A 79 -0.31 -6.31 2.41
N GLN A 80 -1.15 -6.32 1.37
CA GLN A 80 -1.00 -7.30 0.29
C GLN A 80 0.35 -7.16 -0.42
N LEU A 81 0.74 -5.93 -0.75
CA LEU A 81 2.00 -5.64 -1.42
C LEU A 81 3.21 -6.10 -0.57
N GLY A 82 3.19 -5.84 0.74
CA GLY A 82 4.19 -6.33 1.68
C GLY A 82 4.29 -7.85 1.71
N ARG A 83 3.15 -8.56 1.79
CA ARG A 83 3.11 -10.04 1.73
C ARG A 83 3.68 -10.58 0.43
N VAL A 84 3.35 -9.97 -0.71
CA VAL A 84 3.89 -10.35 -2.02
C VAL A 84 5.41 -10.13 -2.07
N CYS A 85 5.91 -9.05 -1.47
CA CYS A 85 7.35 -8.77 -1.39
C CYS A 85 8.08 -9.82 -0.54
N ILE A 86 7.58 -10.13 0.66
CA ILE A 86 8.15 -11.15 1.54
C ILE A 86 8.14 -12.53 0.85
N SER A 87 7.00 -12.93 0.29
CA SER A 87 6.87 -14.21 -0.43
C SER A 87 7.89 -14.34 -1.56
N ARG A 88 8.16 -13.23 -2.28
CA ARG A 88 9.18 -13.21 -3.33
C ARG A 88 10.60 -13.34 -2.78
N ILE A 89 10.94 -12.61 -1.72
CA ILE A 89 12.25 -12.70 -1.07
C ILE A 89 12.50 -14.15 -0.60
N CYS A 90 11.49 -14.81 -0.02
CA CYS A 90 11.56 -16.22 0.36
C CYS A 90 11.71 -17.16 -0.85
N ALA A 91 11.10 -16.84 -1.99
CA ALA A 91 11.22 -17.66 -3.21
C ALA A 91 12.58 -17.49 -3.90
N THR A 92 13.23 -16.33 -3.78
CA THR A 92 14.52 -16.04 -4.42
C THR A 92 15.74 -16.32 -3.53
N SER A 93 15.57 -16.33 -2.20
CA SER A 93 16.65 -16.66 -1.26
C SER A 93 16.57 -18.12 -0.85
N SER A 94 17.70 -18.84 -0.91
CA SER A 94 17.87 -20.18 -0.33
C SER A 94 17.99 -20.12 1.20
N VAL A 95 17.20 -19.28 1.88
CA VAL A 95 17.17 -19.17 3.34
C VAL A 95 15.91 -19.86 3.84
N ARG A 96 16.11 -20.94 4.59
CA ARG A 96 15.06 -21.73 5.25
C ARG A 96 14.10 -20.81 6.00
N PRO A 97 12.77 -21.01 5.89
CA PRO A 97 11.82 -20.22 6.67
C PRO A 97 11.99 -20.61 8.15
N THR A 98 12.40 -19.67 8.98
CA THR A 98 12.17 -19.80 10.42
C THR A 98 10.66 -19.75 10.61
N THR A 99 10.13 -20.76 11.28
CA THR A 99 8.73 -21.18 11.36
C THR A 99 7.75 -20.20 12.01
N ALA A 100 8.08 -18.91 12.11
CA ALA A 100 7.22 -17.89 12.71
C ALA A 100 6.31 -17.17 11.68
N ASP A 101 6.71 -17.07 10.41
CA ASP A 101 5.98 -16.29 9.39
C ASP A 101 4.88 -17.06 8.64
N LEU A 102 4.75 -18.38 8.88
CA LEU A 102 3.75 -19.24 8.23
C LEU A 102 2.42 -19.35 8.97
N ILE A 103 2.25 -18.71 10.13
CA ILE A 103 0.95 -18.61 10.80
C ILE A 103 0.53 -17.14 10.81
N LEU A 104 -0.03 -16.68 9.69
CA LEU A 104 -1.28 -15.93 9.81
C LEU A 104 -2.31 -16.60 8.91
N PRO A 105 -3.40 -17.11 9.52
CA PRO A 105 -4.40 -17.90 8.83
C PRO A 105 -5.06 -17.10 7.72
N ILE A 106 -5.39 -17.83 6.66
CA ILE A 106 -6.38 -17.49 5.66
C ILE A 106 -7.66 -17.10 6.42
N GLN A 107 -7.86 -15.82 6.69
CA GLN A 107 -9.17 -15.29 7.02
C GLN A 107 -9.35 -13.93 6.37
N GLU A 108 -10.26 -13.93 5.39
CA GLU A 108 -11.11 -12.78 5.10
C GLU A 108 -11.80 -12.35 6.40
N THR A 109 -11.21 -11.40 7.11
CA THR A 109 -11.92 -10.71 8.19
C THR A 109 -11.56 -9.24 8.16
N LYS A 110 -12.53 -8.48 7.67
CA LYS A 110 -12.96 -7.20 8.24
C LYS A 110 -12.44 -7.04 9.68
N GLN A 111 -11.94 -5.84 9.99
CA GLN A 111 -11.77 -5.30 11.35
C GLN A 111 -10.33 -5.26 11.90
N LYS A 112 -9.89 -4.00 12.10
CA LYS A 112 -8.75 -3.52 12.88
C LYS A 112 -7.36 -3.76 12.27
N ILE A 113 -6.79 -2.66 11.79
CA ILE A 113 -5.36 -2.50 11.51
C ILE A 113 -4.61 -2.77 12.83
N ASP A 114 -4.15 -4.01 13.02
CA ASP A 114 -3.27 -4.40 14.13
C ASP A 114 -1.86 -3.89 13.83
N ILE A 115 -1.47 -2.84 14.56
CA ILE A 115 -0.15 -2.21 14.50
C ILE A 115 0.97 -3.25 14.78
N GLU A 116 0.69 -4.31 15.56
CA GLU A 116 1.63 -5.43 15.80
C GLU A 116 1.93 -6.29 14.56
N LYS A 117 0.94 -6.50 13.68
CA LYS A 117 1.17 -7.17 12.38
C LYS A 117 1.98 -6.29 11.43
N LEU A 118 1.91 -4.98 11.62
CA LEU A 118 2.67 -4.01 10.84
C LEU A 118 4.15 -4.02 11.23
N GLU A 119 4.45 -4.03 12.54
CA GLU A 119 5.83 -4.04 13.06
C GLU A 119 6.58 -5.33 12.71
N THR A 120 5.89 -6.46 12.67
CA THR A 120 6.46 -7.75 12.25
C THR A 120 6.77 -7.78 10.74
N LEU A 121 5.89 -7.21 9.90
CA LEU A 121 6.15 -7.03 8.46
C LEU A 121 7.29 -6.02 8.19
N ILE A 122 7.42 -4.97 8.99
CA ILE A 122 8.51 -3.98 8.92
C ILE A 122 9.86 -4.63 9.28
N ARG A 123 9.90 -5.50 10.30
CA ARG A 123 11.14 -6.19 10.71
C ARG A 123 11.60 -7.29 9.73
N GLY A 124 10.69 -7.87 8.96
CA GLY A 124 11.01 -8.90 7.95
C GLY A 124 11.41 -8.37 6.58
N LEU A 125 11.37 -7.03 6.38
CA LEU A 125 11.66 -6.41 5.10
C LEU A 125 13.15 -6.07 4.99
N ASP A 126 13.83 -6.69 4.02
CA ASP A 126 15.23 -6.43 3.72
C ASP A 126 15.44 -4.99 3.20
N PRO A 127 16.38 -4.22 3.80
CA PRO A 127 16.58 -2.80 3.49
C PRO A 127 17.24 -2.52 2.13
N ASP A 128 17.72 -3.53 1.39
CA ASP A 128 18.40 -3.33 0.10
C ASP A 128 17.44 -3.18 -1.10
N ASN A 129 16.11 -3.24 -0.89
CA ASN A 129 15.11 -3.07 -1.95
C ASN A 129 14.33 -1.76 -1.76
N ASP A 130 14.51 -0.81 -2.69
CA ASP A 130 13.86 0.51 -2.67
C ASP A 130 12.33 0.44 -2.48
N LEU A 131 11.69 -0.60 -3.01
CA LEU A 131 10.26 -0.82 -2.88
C LEU A 131 9.85 -1.14 -1.43
N CYS A 132 10.66 -1.95 -0.74
CA CYS A 132 10.43 -2.33 0.65
C CYS A 132 10.49 -1.10 1.57
N TYR A 133 11.52 -0.27 1.40
CA TYR A 133 11.65 0.99 2.13
C TYR A 133 10.48 1.94 1.84
N ALA A 134 10.06 2.07 0.58
CA ALA A 134 8.92 2.91 0.21
C ALA A 134 7.60 2.44 0.83
N ILE A 135 7.38 1.12 0.93
CA ILE A 135 6.19 0.54 1.60
C ILE A 135 6.21 0.87 3.09
N GLN A 136 7.35 0.67 3.77
CA GLN A 136 7.48 0.99 5.20
C GLN A 136 7.24 2.48 5.46
N LYS A 137 7.82 3.34 4.63
CA LYS A 137 7.63 4.79 4.73
C LYS A 137 6.17 5.18 4.54
N ALA A 138 5.51 4.66 3.49
CA ALA A 138 4.10 4.94 3.23
C ALA A 138 3.17 4.44 4.37
N PHE A 139 3.50 3.32 4.99
CA PHE A 139 2.78 2.84 6.17
C PHE A 139 2.96 3.75 7.39
N MET A 140 4.19 4.21 7.63
CA MET A 140 4.48 5.14 8.72
C MET A 140 3.74 6.46 8.52
N ASP A 141 3.75 7.01 7.30
CA ASP A 141 3.02 8.22 6.94
C ASP A 141 1.50 8.02 7.13
N LEU A 142 0.96 6.87 6.69
CA LEU A 142 -0.47 6.54 6.87
C LEU A 142 -0.86 6.43 8.36
N CYS A 143 -0.02 5.82 9.20
CA CYS A 143 -0.21 5.77 10.64
C CYS A 143 -0.15 7.17 11.27
N GLY A 144 0.72 8.05 10.77
CA GLY A 144 0.77 9.45 11.15
C GLY A 144 -0.55 10.16 10.86
N THR A 145 -1.08 10.03 9.65
CA THR A 145 -2.38 10.60 9.25
C THR A 145 -3.53 10.08 10.12
N LEU A 146 -3.59 8.77 10.37
CA LEU A 146 -4.63 8.14 11.19
C LEU A 146 -4.58 8.55 12.67
N THR A 147 -3.38 8.83 13.20
CA THR A 147 -3.21 9.26 14.60
C THR A 147 -3.54 10.74 14.78
N LEU A 148 -3.22 11.57 13.77
CA LEU A 148 -3.60 12.99 13.75
C LEU A 148 -5.13 13.17 13.70
N ASP A 149 -5.84 12.37 12.90
CA ASP A 149 -7.30 12.45 12.77
C ASP A 149 -8.03 12.06 14.09
N LYS A 150 -7.47 11.12 14.86
CA LYS A 150 -7.97 10.76 16.20
C LYS A 150 -7.79 11.84 17.26
N THR A 151 -6.97 12.85 17.03
CA THR A 151 -6.73 13.93 18.01
C THR A 151 -7.71 15.10 17.83
N LEU A 152 -8.53 15.08 16.76
CA LEU A 152 -9.52 16.11 16.43
C LEU A 152 -10.97 15.75 16.81
N TYR A 153 -11.19 14.66 17.56
CA TYR A 153 -12.49 14.28 18.12
C TYR A 153 -12.47 14.18 19.64
#